data_AF-A0A8D0EFR7-F1
#
_entry.id   AF-A0A8D0EFR7-F1
#
_cell.length_a   1.000
_cell.length_b   1.000
_cell.length_c   1.000
_cell.angle_alpha   90.00
_cell.angle_beta   90.00
_cell.angle_gamma   90.00
#
_symmetry.space_group_name_H-M   'P 1'
#
loop_
_entity.id
_entity.type
_entity.pdbx_description
1 polymer ?
#
loop_
_entity_poly.entity_id
_entity_poly.type
_entity_poly.pdbx_seq_one_letter_code
_entity_poly.pdbx_strand_id
1 'polypeptide(L)'
;GHAPKLRSRLSGRHPRRKFPGALELADRLSNWSLKQEEATRITGMTLIMACWKQNEFSDSACSKEIETFLDCVEKQNTREKVYKNLWVKTPDSKQINKLLKRFAHITHSY
;
A
#
# COMPACT_ATOMS: atom_id res chain seq x y z
N GLY A 1 -27.42 47.16 26.47
CA GLY A 1 -27.97 45.99 25.77
C GLY A 1 -27.07 45.64 24.62
N HIS A 2 -26.41 44.48 24.66
CA HIS A 2 -25.56 44.01 23.56
C HIS A 2 -26.42 43.29 22.52
N ALA A 3 -26.47 43.82 21.30
CA ALA A 3 -27.03 43.11 20.15
C ALA A 3 -26.03 42.01 19.71
N PRO A 4 -26.47 40.75 19.53
CA PRO A 4 -25.58 39.69 19.06
C PRO A 4 -25.26 39.89 17.58
N LYS A 5 -23.98 39.77 17.24
CA LYS A 5 -23.50 39.80 15.86
C LYS A 5 -23.94 38.52 15.17
N LEU A 6 -24.98 38.59 14.34
CA LEU A 6 -25.40 37.52 13.45
C LEU A 6 -24.24 37.19 12.50
N ARG A 7 -23.47 36.13 12.80
CA ARG A 7 -22.58 35.49 11.83
C ARG A 7 -23.46 34.75 10.84
N SER A 8 -23.71 35.38 9.70
CA SER A 8 -24.29 34.71 8.54
C SER A 8 -23.38 33.55 8.13
N ARG A 9 -23.85 32.31 8.34
CA ARG A 9 -23.33 31.13 7.64
C ARG A 9 -23.76 31.23 6.19
N LEU A 10 -23.05 32.00 5.38
CA LEU A 10 -23.18 31.94 3.93
C LEU A 10 -22.45 30.69 3.44
N SER A 11 -23.26 29.69 3.08
CA SER A 11 -23.02 28.74 1.99
C SER A 11 -21.57 28.26 1.84
N GLY A 12 -21.29 27.09 2.42
CA GLY A 12 -20.00 26.41 2.38
C GLY A 12 -19.40 26.31 0.98
N ARG A 13 -18.25 26.96 0.79
CA ARG A 13 -17.25 26.56 -0.18
C ARG A 13 -16.02 26.12 0.60
N HIS A 14 -15.70 24.83 0.55
CA HIS A 14 -14.42 24.35 1.06
C HIS A 14 -13.28 25.10 0.36
N PRO A 15 -12.21 25.50 1.07
CA PRO A 15 -11.08 26.16 0.42
C PRO A 15 -10.56 25.26 -0.70
N ARG A 16 -10.56 25.73 -1.95
CA ARG A 16 -9.89 25.01 -3.04
C ARG A 16 -8.43 24.86 -2.64
N ARG A 17 -7.96 23.61 -2.56
CA ARG A 17 -6.53 23.32 -2.37
C ARG A 17 -5.78 24.00 -3.51
N LYS A 18 -4.90 24.94 -3.15
CA LYS A 18 -3.97 25.56 -4.10
C LYS A 18 -2.80 24.61 -4.27
N PHE A 19 -2.62 24.08 -5.46
CA PHE A 19 -1.41 23.34 -5.81
C PHE A 19 -0.39 24.34 -6.36
N PRO A 20 0.91 24.19 -6.01
CA PRO A 20 1.96 25.12 -6.44
C PRO A 20 2.31 25.03 -7.93
N GLY A 21 1.73 24.08 -8.68
CA GLY A 21 2.00 23.89 -10.10
C GLY A 21 0.72 23.69 -10.92
N ALA A 22 0.86 23.77 -12.24
CA ALA A 22 -0.20 23.42 -13.18
C ALA A 22 -0.63 21.96 -12.97
N LEU A 23 -1.94 21.71 -13.01
CA LEU A 23 -2.50 20.37 -12.88
C LEU A 23 -2.39 19.64 -14.21
N GLU A 24 -1.18 19.23 -14.55
CA GLU A 24 -0.87 18.52 -15.78
C GLU A 24 -0.34 17.12 -15.49
N LEU A 25 -0.64 16.19 -16.39
CA LEU A 25 -0.07 14.86 -16.32
C LEU A 25 1.42 14.94 -16.69
N ALA A 26 2.28 14.43 -15.82
CA ALA A 26 3.70 14.33 -16.11
C ALA A 26 3.98 13.20 -17.12
N ASP A 27 4.89 13.44 -18.06
CA ASP A 27 5.30 12.46 -19.09
C ASP A 27 6.16 11.29 -18.54
N ARG A 28 6.39 11.26 -17.23
CA ARG A 28 7.19 10.21 -16.58
C ARG A 28 6.66 9.89 -15.19
N LEU A 29 6.50 8.60 -14.95
CA LEU A 29 6.26 8.03 -13.64
C LEU A 29 7.59 7.69 -12.96
N SER A 30 7.65 7.91 -11.64
CA SER A 30 8.72 7.42 -10.80
C SER A 30 8.71 5.88 -10.76
N ASN A 31 9.86 5.28 -10.51
CA ASN A 31 9.92 3.85 -10.21
C ASN A 31 9.28 3.65 -8.84
N TRP A 32 8.12 3.02 -8.83
CA TRP A 32 7.48 2.60 -7.60
C TRP A 32 7.84 1.14 -7.38
N SER A 33 8.58 0.86 -6.30
CA SER A 33 8.64 -0.49 -5.76
C SER A 33 7.44 -0.69 -4.85
N LEU A 34 6.82 -1.87 -4.92
CA LEU A 34 5.84 -2.25 -3.91
C LEU A 34 6.56 -2.22 -2.56
N LYS A 35 5.99 -1.54 -1.57
CA LYS A 35 6.48 -1.59 -0.21
C LYS A 35 6.39 -3.05 0.23
N GLN A 36 7.54 -3.71 0.29
CA GLN A 36 7.65 -5.07 0.78
C GLN A 36 7.37 -4.99 2.28
N GLU A 37 6.16 -5.37 2.69
CA GLU A 37 5.84 -5.42 4.11
C GLU A 37 6.85 -6.34 4.80
N GLU A 38 7.58 -5.79 5.78
CA GLU A 38 8.56 -6.54 6.55
C GLU A 38 7.86 -7.69 7.28
N ALA A 39 8.09 -8.88 6.72
CA ALA A 39 8.04 -10.22 7.28
C ALA A 39 7.24 -10.44 8.58
N THR A 40 5.91 -10.47 8.45
CA THR A 40 5.01 -11.17 9.39
C THR A 40 5.50 -12.59 9.71
N ARG A 41 6.23 -13.21 8.77
CA ARG A 41 6.86 -14.53 8.90
C ARG A 41 7.98 -14.58 9.94
N ILE A 42 8.79 -13.53 10.12
CA ILE A 42 9.89 -13.56 11.10
C ILE A 42 9.34 -13.54 12.52
N THR A 43 8.30 -12.74 12.77
CA THR A 43 7.63 -12.70 14.08
C THR A 43 7.01 -14.04 14.46
N GLY A 44 6.38 -14.73 13.49
CA GLY A 44 5.85 -16.08 13.71
C GLY A 44 6.94 -17.11 14.05
N MET A 45 8.11 -17.01 13.41
CA MET A 45 9.26 -17.87 13.74
C MET A 45 9.74 -17.66 15.19
N THR A 46 9.78 -16.40 15.64
CA THR A 46 10.17 -16.06 17.02
C THR A 46 9.22 -16.66 18.06
N LEU A 47 7.92 -16.74 17.77
CA LEU A 47 6.92 -17.33 18.68
C LEU A 47 7.08 -18.84 18.81
N ILE A 48 7.29 -19.56 17.70
CA ILE A 48 7.59 -21.00 17.74
C ILE A 48 8.87 -21.24 18.54
N MET A 49 9.92 -20.47 18.28
CA MET A 49 11.19 -20.59 19.01
C MET A 49 11.05 -20.32 20.52
N ALA A 50 10.18 -19.38 20.91
CA ALA A 50 9.88 -19.11 22.31
C ALA A 50 9.14 -20.27 22.97
N CYS A 51 8.16 -20.87 22.28
CA CYS A 51 7.44 -22.04 22.77
C CYS A 51 8.35 -23.26 22.89
N TRP A 52 9.15 -23.54 21.85
CA TRP A 52 10.12 -24.63 21.86
C TRP A 52 11.10 -24.51 23.02
N LYS A 53 11.61 -23.31 23.30
CA LYS A 53 12.50 -23.07 24.44
C LYS A 53 11.87 -23.46 25.78
N GLN A 54 10.56 -23.31 25.93
CA GLN A 54 9.83 -23.65 27.16
C GLN A 54 9.43 -25.12 27.25
N ASN A 55 9.33 -25.82 26.11
CA ASN A 55 8.79 -27.17 26.00
C ASN A 55 9.80 -28.15 25.38
N GLU A 56 11.09 -27.97 25.65
CA GLU A 56 12.16 -28.88 25.20
C GLU A 56 12.15 -29.14 23.68
N PHE A 57 11.80 -28.13 22.90
CA PHE A 57 11.70 -28.20 21.44
C PHE A 57 10.67 -29.24 20.94
N SER A 58 9.64 -29.51 21.72
CA SER A 58 8.54 -30.41 21.33
C SER A 58 7.52 -29.72 20.41
N ASP A 59 7.39 -30.25 19.19
CA ASP A 59 6.36 -29.80 18.24
C ASP A 59 4.94 -30.11 18.72
N SER A 60 4.73 -31.22 19.42
CA SER A 60 3.41 -31.57 19.96
C SER A 60 2.94 -30.56 21.02
N ALA A 61 3.86 -30.07 21.86
CA ALA A 61 3.56 -29.08 22.89
C ALA A 61 3.29 -27.68 22.28
N CYS A 62 3.93 -27.37 21.15
CA CYS A 62 3.83 -26.09 20.45
C CYS A 62 2.93 -26.14 19.21
N SER A 63 2.05 -27.13 19.13
CA SER A 63 1.19 -27.37 17.96
C SER A 63 0.35 -26.15 17.58
N LYS A 64 -0.15 -25.40 18.56
CA LYS A 64 -0.95 -24.18 18.34
C LYS A 64 -0.14 -23.08 17.68
N GLU A 65 1.08 -22.84 18.15
CA GLU A 65 2.02 -21.84 17.62
C GLU A 65 2.46 -22.23 16.20
N ILE A 66 2.62 -23.52 15.93
CA ILE A 66 2.97 -24.04 14.61
C ILE A 66 1.79 -23.91 13.64
N GLU A 67 0.57 -24.31 14.02
CA GLU A 67 -0.62 -24.19 13.17
C GLU A 67 -0.90 -22.73 12.80
N THR A 68 -0.87 -21.83 13.77
CA THR A 68 -1.08 -20.39 13.53
C THR A 68 -0.01 -19.78 12.63
N PHE A 69 1.24 -20.24 12.73
CA PHE A 69 2.31 -19.85 11.81
C PHE A 69 2.07 -20.37 10.38
N LEU A 70 1.67 -21.64 10.22
CA LEU A 70 1.41 -22.24 8.92
C LEU A 70 0.23 -21.56 8.20
N ASP A 71 -0.85 -21.27 8.94
CA ASP A 71 -1.98 -20.47 8.45
C ASP A 71 -1.55 -19.09 7.91
N CYS A 72 -0.62 -18.45 8.62
CA CYS A 72 -0.06 -17.17 8.19
C CYS A 72 0.75 -17.32 6.89
N VAL A 73 1.59 -18.36 6.80
CA VAL A 73 2.40 -18.65 5.62
C VAL A 73 1.52 -18.96 4.41
N GLU A 74 0.46 -19.74 4.57
CA GLU A 74 -0.47 -20.06 3.49
C GLU A 74 -1.22 -18.81 2.98
N LYS A 75 -1.72 -17.98 3.90
CA LYS A 75 -2.34 -16.69 3.55
C LYS A 75 -1.36 -15.76 2.85
N GLN A 76 -0.08 -15.78 3.23
CA GLN A 76 0.94 -15.00 2.53
C GLN A 76 1.22 -15.55 1.13
N ASN A 77 1.36 -16.86 0.98
CA ASN A 77 1.60 -17.52 -0.31
C ASN A 77 0.45 -17.27 -1.30
N THR A 78 -0.79 -17.30 -0.84
CA THR A 78 -1.96 -16.96 -1.68
C THR A 78 -1.95 -15.50 -2.07
N ARG A 79 -1.66 -14.58 -1.14
CA ARG A 79 -1.46 -13.15 -1.46
C ARG A 79 -0.35 -12.96 -2.48
N GLU A 80 0.83 -13.55 -2.29
CA GLU A 80 1.93 -13.43 -3.25
C GLU A 80 1.55 -13.94 -4.65
N LYS A 81 0.81 -15.06 -4.75
CA LYS A 81 0.29 -15.57 -6.02
C LYS A 81 -0.70 -14.58 -6.65
N VAL A 82 -1.64 -14.04 -5.87
CA VAL A 82 -2.62 -13.05 -6.34
C VAL A 82 -1.92 -11.77 -6.79
N TYR A 83 -0.99 -11.24 -6.00
CA TYR A 83 -0.18 -10.08 -6.37
C TYR A 83 0.61 -10.36 -7.64
N LYS A 84 1.39 -11.45 -7.72
CA LYS A 84 2.09 -11.80 -8.97
C LYS A 84 1.15 -11.88 -10.17
N ASN A 85 -0.03 -12.49 -10.02
CA ASN A 85 -1.01 -12.60 -11.11
C ASN A 85 -1.66 -11.26 -11.49
N LEU A 86 -1.93 -10.37 -10.53
CA LEU A 86 -2.45 -9.02 -10.77
C LEU A 86 -1.40 -8.14 -11.47
N TRP A 87 -0.15 -8.27 -11.05
CA TRP A 87 0.96 -7.45 -11.52
C TRP A 87 1.55 -7.92 -12.85
N VAL A 88 1.43 -9.20 -13.18
CA VAL A 88 1.68 -9.68 -14.56
C VAL A 88 0.75 -8.97 -15.56
N LYS A 89 -0.42 -8.47 -15.12
CA LYS A 89 -1.34 -7.69 -15.97
C LYS A 89 -1.05 -6.18 -15.97
N THR A 90 -0.36 -5.65 -14.97
CA THR A 90 -0.05 -4.21 -14.90
C THR A 90 1.31 -3.93 -15.56
N PRO A 91 1.38 -3.05 -16.57
CA PRO A 91 2.64 -2.75 -17.23
C PRO A 91 3.65 -2.11 -16.27
N ASP A 92 4.91 -2.52 -16.37
CA ASP A 92 6.02 -1.97 -15.59
C ASP A 92 6.19 -0.45 -15.85
N SER A 93 6.72 0.29 -14.88
CA SER A 93 6.95 1.73 -15.00
C SER A 93 7.77 2.09 -16.24
N LYS A 94 8.70 1.21 -16.65
CA LYS A 94 9.47 1.36 -17.90
C LYS A 94 8.60 1.25 -19.15
N GLN A 95 7.65 0.32 -19.16
CA GLN A 95 6.72 0.13 -20.29
C GLN A 95 5.78 1.32 -20.39
N ILE A 96 5.23 1.78 -19.26
CA ILE A 96 4.37 2.97 -19.20
C ILE A 96 5.15 4.22 -19.62
N ASN A 97 6.37 4.41 -19.10
CA ASN A 97 7.22 5.55 -19.49
C ASN A 97 7.59 5.52 -20.98
N LYS A 98 7.74 4.34 -21.60
CA LYS A 98 7.95 4.23 -23.05
C LYS A 98 6.70 4.64 -23.84
N LEU A 99 5.51 4.36 -23.31
CA LEU A 99 4.25 4.76 -23.90
C LEU A 99 4.02 6.27 -23.77
N LEU A 100 4.21 6.83 -22.56
CA LEU A 100 4.07 8.27 -22.29
C LEU A 100 5.03 9.10 -23.16
N LYS A 101 6.24 8.59 -23.44
CA LYS A 101 7.16 9.25 -24.38
C LYS A 101 6.68 9.27 -25.83
N ARG A 102 5.89 8.28 -26.25
CA ARG A 102 5.33 8.21 -27.62
C ARG A 102 4.07 9.05 -27.75
N PHE A 103 3.27 9.08 -26.69
CA PHE A 103 2.01 9.79 -26.61
C PHE A 103 2.09 10.80 -25.47
N ALA A 104 2.95 11.81 -25.65
CA ALA A 104 3.14 12.86 -24.66
C ALA A 104 1.86 13.69 -24.49
N HIS A 105 1.69 14.27 -23.30
CA HIS A 105 0.52 15.08 -23.00
C HIS A 105 0.53 16.36 -23.86
N ILE A 106 -0.45 16.50 -24.77
CA ILE A 106 -0.58 17.70 -25.61
C ILE A 106 -1.34 18.76 -24.81
N THR A 107 -0.63 19.76 -24.28
CA THR A 107 -1.21 20.88 -23.52
C THR A 107 -1.43 22.14 -24.36
N HIS A 108 -1.18 22.09 -25.68
CA HIS A 108 -1.40 23.24 -26.54
C HIS A 108 -2.90 23.35 -26.91
N SER A 109 -3.66 24.10 -26.12
CA SER A 109 -4.93 24.66 -26.58
C SER A 109 -4.64 25.70 -27.66
N TYR A 110 -5.28 25.58 -28.82
CA TYR A 110 -5.40 26.68 -29.78
C TYR A 110 -6.12 27.87 -29.15
#